data_AF-A0A8B8AVF5-F1
#
_entry.id   AF-A0A8B8AVF5-F1
#
_cell.length_a   1.000
_cell.length_b   1.000
_cell.length_c   1.000
_cell.angle_alpha   90.00
_cell.angle_beta   90.00
_cell.angle_gamma   90.00
#
_symmetry.space_group_name_H-M   'P 1'
#
loop_
_entity.id
_entity.type
_entity.pdbx_description
1 polymer ?
#
loop_
_entity_poly.entity_id
_entity_poly.type
_entity_poly.pdbx_seq_one_letter_code
_entity_poly.pdbx_strand_id
1 'polypeptide(L)'
;MTEGARQPIHVTDLLIESLHRKSFHVGVSQTLSLIRQKYWIPQGRSEVKRILRKCIVCKKYEGGPYKMPLMPPLPKKRVNESAPFTYREVDYFGPICKSREWKQESLGLPVHVPSSQSHTYGTHA
;
A
#
# COMPACT_ATOMS: atom_id res chain seq x y z
N MET A 1 -15.75 28.76 6.09
CA MET A 1 -16.51 28.82 4.82
C MET A 1 -16.66 27.40 4.32
N THR A 2 -17.89 26.92 4.20
CA THR A 2 -18.33 25.53 4.40
C THR A 2 -17.79 24.52 3.39
N GLU A 3 -17.01 23.55 3.86
CA GLU A 3 -16.81 22.25 3.18
C GLU A 3 -18.11 21.44 3.25
N GLY A 4 -19.07 21.79 2.38
CA GLY A 4 -20.22 20.94 2.13
C GLY A 4 -19.78 19.74 1.31
N ALA A 5 -19.68 18.57 1.92
CA ALA A 5 -19.45 17.32 1.20
C ALA A 5 -20.60 17.09 0.21
N ARG A 6 -20.36 17.43 -1.07
CA ARG A 6 -21.33 17.29 -2.14
C ARG A 6 -21.61 15.80 -2.38
N GLN A 7 -22.88 15.41 -2.29
CA GLN A 7 -23.33 14.04 -2.51
C GLN A 7 -23.02 13.60 -3.95
N PRO A 8 -22.40 12.43 -4.17
CA PRO A 8 -22.09 11.95 -5.50
C PRO A 8 -23.38 11.55 -6.23
N ILE A 9 -23.57 12.08 -7.43
CA ILE A 9 -24.66 11.65 -8.30
C ILE A 9 -24.19 10.37 -8.98
N HIS A 10 -24.78 9.23 -8.59
CA HIS A 10 -24.31 7.90 -9.01
C HIS A 10 -24.17 7.76 -10.54
N VAL A 11 -25.14 8.32 -11.28
CA VAL A 11 -25.15 8.28 -12.76
C VAL A 11 -23.98 9.08 -13.36
N THR A 12 -23.62 10.24 -12.79
CA THR A 12 -22.49 11.02 -13.32
C THR A 12 -21.16 10.32 -13.08
N ASP A 13 -21.01 9.64 -11.95
CA ASP A 13 -19.79 8.91 -11.60
C ASP A 13 -19.57 7.76 -12.60
N LEU A 14 -20.61 6.98 -12.87
CA LEU A 14 -20.59 5.89 -13.86
C LEU A 14 -20.34 6.42 -15.28
N LEU A 15 -20.95 7.54 -15.65
CA LEU A 15 -20.75 8.16 -16.96
C LEU A 15 -19.28 8.57 -17.16
N ILE A 16 -18.71 9.30 -16.20
CA ILE A 16 -17.31 9.75 -16.25
C ILE A 16 -16.37 8.55 -16.30
N GLU A 17 -16.60 7.54 -15.44
CA GLU A 17 -15.76 6.34 -15.41
C GLU A 17 -15.83 5.56 -16.73
N SER A 18 -17.03 5.37 -17.28
CA SER A 18 -17.22 4.64 -18.54
C SER A 18 -16.54 5.34 -19.73
N LEU A 19 -16.65 6.68 -19.81
CA LEU A 19 -15.99 7.45 -20.86
C LEU A 19 -14.48 7.40 -20.69
N HIS A 20 -13.97 7.64 -19.48
CA HIS A 20 -12.54 7.59 -19.18
C HIS A 20 -11.91 6.23 -19.56
N ARG A 21 -12.58 5.11 -19.28
CA ARG A 21 -12.13 3.76 -19.68
C ARG A 21 -12.21 3.56 -21.20
N LYS A 22 -13.30 3.98 -21.85
CA LYS A 22 -13.47 3.88 -23.31
C LYS A 22 -12.46 4.72 -24.10
N SER A 23 -12.02 5.84 -23.53
CA SER A 23 -11.01 6.73 -24.09
C SER A 23 -9.60 6.40 -23.58
N PHE A 24 -9.30 5.14 -23.26
CA PHE A 24 -7.95 4.67 -22.92
C PHE A 24 -7.24 5.50 -21.84
N HIS A 25 -7.96 5.86 -20.77
CA HIS A 25 -7.40 6.56 -19.61
C HIS A 25 -6.81 7.94 -19.88
N VAL A 26 -7.32 8.67 -20.87
CA VAL A 26 -6.99 10.08 -21.12
C VAL A 26 -7.21 10.97 -19.88
N GLY A 27 -6.48 12.08 -19.83
CA GLY A 27 -6.45 12.99 -18.69
C GLY A 27 -7.76 13.75 -18.46
N VAL A 28 -7.78 14.56 -17.39
CA VAL A 28 -8.97 15.30 -16.96
C VAL A 28 -9.51 16.23 -18.04
N SER A 29 -8.65 17.00 -18.72
CA SER A 29 -9.09 17.95 -19.75
C SER A 29 -9.72 17.24 -20.95
N GLN A 30 -9.14 16.13 -21.41
CA GLN A 30 -9.63 15.35 -22.55
C GLN A 30 -10.96 14.66 -22.20
N THR A 31 -11.03 14.02 -21.03
CA THR A 31 -12.27 13.40 -20.54
C THR A 31 -13.40 14.43 -20.41
N LEU A 32 -13.10 15.62 -19.90
CA LEU A 32 -14.08 16.70 -19.78
C LEU A 32 -14.58 17.20 -21.16
N SER A 33 -13.69 17.30 -22.15
CA SER A 33 -14.06 17.65 -23.52
C SER A 33 -14.99 16.60 -24.14
N LEU A 34 -14.73 15.31 -23.94
CA LEU A 34 -15.59 14.22 -24.42
C LEU A 34 -16.99 14.27 -23.79
N ILE A 35 -17.07 14.54 -22.49
CA ILE A 35 -18.36 14.68 -21.78
C ILE A 35 -19.16 15.84 -22.37
N ARG A 36 -18.51 16.99 -22.60
CA ARG A 36 -19.15 18.22 -23.09
C ARG A 36 -19.72 18.13 -24.51
N GLN A 37 -19.34 17.11 -25.28
CA GLN A 37 -19.96 16.87 -26.58
C GLN A 37 -21.44 16.46 -26.46
N LYS A 38 -21.85 15.89 -25.33
CA LYS A 38 -23.22 15.37 -25.13
C LYS A 38 -23.91 15.84 -23.85
N TYR A 39 -23.15 16.21 -22.82
CA TYR A 39 -23.70 16.49 -21.49
C TYR A 39 -23.08 17.73 -20.85
N TRP A 40 -23.88 18.46 -20.08
CA TRP A 40 -23.42 19.56 -19.25
C TRP A 40 -23.46 19.18 -17.77
N ILE A 41 -22.28 19.05 -17.15
CA ILE A 41 -22.16 18.72 -15.72
C ILE A 41 -21.70 19.96 -14.94
N PRO A 42 -22.47 20.42 -13.92
CA PRO A 42 -22.05 21.51 -13.05
C PRO A 42 -20.72 21.18 -12.36
N GLN A 43 -19.77 22.12 -12.37
CA GLN A 43 -18.42 21.90 -11.82
C GLN A 43 -17.70 20.67 -12.42
N GLY A 44 -18.00 20.30 -13.67
CA GLY A 44 -17.55 19.05 -14.28
C GLY A 44 -16.05 18.77 -14.20
N ARG A 45 -15.18 19.79 -14.24
CA ARG A 45 -13.73 19.59 -14.05
C ARG A 45 -13.40 19.00 -12.67
N SER A 46 -14.08 19.46 -11.62
CA SER A 46 -13.91 18.96 -10.25
C SER A 46 -14.36 17.50 -10.14
N GLU A 47 -15.52 17.18 -10.72
CA GLU A 47 -16.06 15.81 -10.72
C GLU A 47 -15.17 14.84 -11.50
N VAL A 48 -14.75 15.21 -12.71
CA VAL A 48 -13.82 14.39 -13.50
C VAL A 48 -12.52 14.17 -12.72
N LYS A 49 -11.94 15.21 -12.12
CA LYS A 49 -10.74 15.07 -11.28
C LYS A 49 -10.97 14.19 -10.06
N ARG A 50 -12.16 14.20 -9.44
CA ARG A 50 -12.51 13.34 -8.30
C ARG A 50 -12.56 11.86 -8.72
N ILE A 51 -13.15 11.55 -9.87
CA ILE A 51 -13.27 10.19 -10.39
C ILE A 51 -11.92 9.65 -10.88
N LEU A 52 -11.21 10.40 -11.70
CA LEU A 52 -9.92 9.95 -12.27
C LEU A 52 -8.86 9.71 -11.19
N ARG A 53 -8.86 10.50 -10.10
CA ARG A 53 -7.98 10.27 -8.94
C ARG A 53 -8.19 8.92 -8.25
N LYS A 54 -9.32 8.25 -8.47
CA LYS A 54 -9.62 6.92 -7.92
C LYS A 54 -9.24 5.79 -8.89
N CYS A 55 -8.96 6.10 -10.15
CA CYS A 55 -8.63 5.10 -11.17
C CYS A 55 -7.29 4.40 -10.82
N ILE A 56 -7.35 3.09 -10.60
CA ILE A 56 -6.18 2.28 -10.24
C ILE A 56 -5.17 2.24 -11.39
N VAL A 57 -5.65 2.17 -12.63
CA VAL A 57 -4.81 2.15 -13.84
C VAL A 57 -4.00 3.45 -13.91
N CYS A 58 -4.67 4.61 -13.86
CA CYS A 58 -3.98 5.90 -13.85
C CYS A 58 -3.03 6.03 -12.66
N LYS A 59 -3.43 5.61 -11.45
CA LYS A 59 -2.52 5.61 -10.28
C LYS A 59 -1.27 4.76 -10.49
N LYS A 60 -1.36 3.66 -11.21
CA LYS A 60 -0.22 2.78 -11.48
C LYS A 60 0.73 3.38 -12.52
N TYR A 61 0.18 4.04 -13.56
CA TYR A 61 0.99 4.65 -14.63
C TYR A 61 1.54 6.03 -14.26
N GLU A 62 0.75 6.87 -13.58
CA GLU A 62 1.17 8.21 -13.13
C GLU A 62 1.82 8.20 -11.75
N GLY A 63 1.61 7.14 -10.96
CA GLY A 63 2.17 7.01 -9.62
C GLY A 63 3.69 6.91 -9.70
N GLY A 64 4.38 7.85 -9.06
CA GLY A 64 5.82 7.76 -8.89
C GLY A 64 6.25 6.54 -8.09
N PRO A 65 7.56 6.21 -8.08
CA PRO A 65 8.09 5.13 -7.27
C PRO A 65 7.73 5.33 -5.80
N TYR A 66 7.69 4.21 -5.06
CA TYR A 66 7.54 4.24 -3.61
C TYR A 66 8.56 5.20 -3.01
N LYS A 67 8.09 6.20 -2.27
CA LYS A 67 8.97 7.12 -1.55
C LYS A 67 9.61 6.34 -0.41
N MET A 68 10.91 6.08 -0.54
CA MET A 68 11.73 5.51 0.52
C MET A 68 11.52 6.31 1.81
N PRO A 69 11.03 5.69 2.89
CA PRO A 69 10.99 6.34 4.19
C PRO A 69 12.42 6.61 4.66
N LEU A 70 12.57 7.53 5.61
CA LEU A 70 13.83 7.69 6.33
C LEU A 70 14.24 6.34 6.91
N MET A 71 15.45 5.89 6.56
CA MET A 71 15.98 4.65 7.12
C MET A 71 16.12 4.82 8.64
N PRO A 72 15.57 3.91 9.45
CA PRO A 72 15.80 3.96 10.89
C PRO A 72 17.29 3.74 11.19
N PRO A 73 17.80 4.29 12.31
CA PRO A 73 19.17 4.03 12.72
C PRO A 73 19.39 2.52 12.90
N LEU A 74 20.58 2.06 12.51
CA LEU A 74 20.95 0.66 12.71
C LEU A 74 20.97 0.33 14.22
N PRO A 75 20.58 -0.90 14.63
CA PRO A 75 20.70 -1.33 16.01
C PRO A 75 22.13 -1.17 16.53
N LYS A 76 22.29 -0.70 17.77
CA LYS A 76 23.61 -0.46 18.40
C LYS A 76 24.54 -1.68 18.33
N LYS A 77 24.00 -2.89 18.46
CA LYS A 77 24.74 -4.16 18.31
C LYS A 77 25.40 -4.36 16.94
N ARG A 78 24.96 -3.65 15.89
CA ARG A 78 25.58 -3.68 14.54
C ARG A 78 26.61 -2.58 14.31
N VAL A 79 26.65 -1.56 15.16
CA VAL A 79 27.45 -0.34 14.93
C VAL A 79 28.54 -0.17 15.98
N ASN A 80 28.31 -0.64 17.21
CA ASN A 80 29.26 -0.52 18.30
C ASN A 80 30.22 -1.72 18.33
N GLU A 81 31.48 -1.44 18.64
CA GLU A 81 32.48 -2.47 18.90
C GLU A 81 32.07 -3.34 20.09
N SER A 82 32.38 -4.64 20.01
CA SER A 82 32.14 -5.59 21.08
C SER A 82 33.17 -6.71 21.03
N ALA A 83 33.43 -7.34 22.16
CA ALA A 83 34.32 -8.50 22.21
C ALA A 83 33.79 -9.62 21.30
N PRO A 84 34.66 -10.50 20.76
CA PRO A 84 34.23 -11.64 19.97
C PRO A 84 33.13 -12.45 20.70
N PHE A 85 32.11 -12.89 19.96
CA PHE A 85 30.96 -13.66 20.47
C PHE A 85 30.03 -12.95 21.47
N THR A 86 30.15 -11.63 21.66
CA THR A 86 29.24 -10.84 22.53
C THR A 86 27.80 -10.87 22.05
N TYR A 87 27.58 -10.68 20.75
CA TYR A 87 26.26 -10.78 20.13
C TYR A 87 26.23 -12.01 19.23
N ARG A 88 25.27 -12.92 19.47
CA ARG A 88 25.02 -14.10 18.63
C ARG A 88 23.60 -14.03 18.11
N GLU A 89 23.42 -14.20 16.82
CA GLU A 89 22.12 -14.23 16.15
C GLU A 89 21.99 -15.57 15.42
N VAL A 90 20.87 -16.24 15.61
CA VAL A 90 20.53 -17.49 14.92
C VAL A 90 19.31 -17.21 14.09
N ASP A 91 19.42 -17.37 12.77
CA ASP A 91 18.29 -17.33 11.85
C ASP A 91 17.93 -18.77 11.47
N TYR A 92 16.69 -19.15 11.71
CA TYR A 92 16.18 -20.45 11.28
C TYR A 92 15.52 -20.26 9.91
N PHE A 93 16.08 -20.90 8.89
CA PHE A 93 15.43 -20.98 7.60
C PHE A 93 14.08 -21.71 7.75
N GLY A 94 13.05 -21.21 7.05
CA GLY A 94 11.68 -21.73 7.10
C GLY A 94 11.56 -23.22 6.71
N PRO A 95 10.35 -23.81 6.80
CA PRO A 95 10.16 -25.26 6.72
C PRO A 95 10.84 -25.88 5.50
N ILE A 96 11.87 -26.69 5.77
CA ILE A 96 12.59 -27.45 4.75
C ILE A 96 11.78 -28.72 4.47
N CYS A 97 10.82 -28.63 3.57
CA CYS A 97 10.02 -29.79 3.16
C CYS A 97 10.88 -30.76 2.33
N LYS A 98 11.11 -31.97 2.85
CA LYS A 98 11.71 -33.07 2.08
C LYS A 98 10.61 -33.78 1.28
N SER A 99 10.66 -33.62 -0.05
CA SER A 99 9.93 -34.32 -1.12
C SER A 99 8.42 -34.58 -1.00
N ARG A 100 7.67 -33.94 -1.92
CA ARG A 100 6.54 -34.42 -2.73
C ARG A 100 5.48 -35.34 -2.10
N GLU A 101 4.79 -34.88 -1.06
CA GLU A 101 3.32 -35.06 -0.95
C GLU A 101 2.80 -34.30 0.26
N TRP A 102 2.53 -33.01 0.06
CA TRP A 102 1.61 -32.28 0.95
C TRP A 102 0.72 -31.43 0.07
N LYS A 103 -0.52 -31.91 -0.10
CA LYS A 103 -1.65 -31.09 -0.56
C LYS A 103 -1.82 -29.98 0.46
N GLN A 104 -1.53 -28.76 0.06
CA GLN A 104 -1.76 -27.59 0.89
C GLN A 104 -3.25 -27.25 0.85
N GLU A 105 -4.03 -27.95 1.66
CA GLU A 105 -5.35 -27.48 2.06
C GLU A 105 -5.34 -27.26 3.57
N SER A 106 -5.67 -26.03 3.95
CA SER A 106 -6.04 -25.58 5.30
C SER A 106 -5.07 -25.85 6.44
N LEU A 107 -4.31 -24.84 6.87
CA LEU A 107 -4.15 -24.52 8.31
C LEU A 107 -3.75 -23.05 8.45
N GLY A 108 -4.75 -22.17 8.51
CA GLY A 108 -4.59 -20.80 8.98
C GLY A 108 -4.26 -20.78 10.47
N LEU A 109 -2.98 -20.94 10.81
CA LEU A 109 -2.50 -20.79 12.18
C LEU A 109 -1.76 -19.46 12.36
N PRO A 110 -2.09 -18.67 13.41
CA PRO A 110 -1.34 -17.47 13.74
C PRO A 110 0.00 -17.90 14.36
N VAL A 111 1.10 -17.45 13.75
CA VAL A 111 2.42 -17.59 14.34
C VAL A 111 2.49 -16.66 15.56
N HIS A 112 2.16 -17.18 16.74
CA HIS A 112 2.46 -16.50 17.99
C HIS A 112 3.97 -16.50 18.17
N VAL A 113 4.60 -15.35 17.93
CA VAL A 113 6.00 -15.12 18.29
C VAL A 113 6.05 -15.02 19.81
N PRO A 114 6.77 -15.88 20.55
CA PRO A 114 6.97 -15.67 21.97
C PRO A 114 7.84 -14.42 22.11
N SER A 115 7.33 -13.41 22.82
CA SER A 115 8.14 -12.31 23.31
C SER A 115 9.28 -12.90 24.13
N SER A 116 10.51 -12.75 23.64
CA SER A 116 11.71 -13.10 24.38
C SER A 116 11.73 -12.27 25.66
N GLN A 117 11.36 -12.89 26.78
CA GLN A 117 11.58 -12.30 28.09
C GLN A 117 13.08 -12.12 28.25
N SER A 118 13.49 -10.87 28.44
CA SER A 118 14.82 -10.51 28.87
C SER A 118 15.07 -11.12 30.26
N HIS A 119 15.71 -12.29 30.29
CA HIS A 119 16.36 -12.77 31.51
C HIS A 119 17.51 -11.82 31.84
N THR A 120 17.25 -10.85 32.72
CA THR A 120 18.29 -10.12 33.42
C THR A 120 18.79 -11.02 34.55
N TYR A 121 19.96 -11.64 34.37
CA TYR A 121 20.66 -12.26 35.49
C TYR A 121 21.22 -11.14 36.34
N GLY A 122 20.52 -10.82 37.43
CA GLY A 122 21.11 -10.10 38.54
C GLY A 122 22.09 -11.02 39.24
N THR A 123 23.33 -10.56 39.41
CA THR A 123 24.21 -11.10 40.45
C THR A 123 24.85 -9.91 41.15
N HIS A 124 24.78 -9.97 42.47
CA HIS A 124 25.03 -8.92 43.44
C HIS A 124 26.52 -8.66 43.70
N ALA A 125 26.79 -7.46 44.23
CA ALA A 125 27.89 -7.01 45.10
C ALA A 125 29.34 -7.15 44.58
#